data_AF-A0A2X1Y559-F1
#
_entry.id   AF-A0A2X1Y559-F1
#
_cell.length_a   1.000
_cell.length_b   1.000
_cell.length_c   1.000
_cell.angle_alpha   90.00
_cell.angle_beta   90.00
_cell.angle_gamma   90.00
#
_symmetry.space_group_name_H-M   'P 1'
#
loop_
_entity.id
_entity.type
_entity.pdbx_description
1 polymer ?
#
loop_
_entity_poly.entity_id
_entity_poly.type
_entity_poly.pdbx_seq_one_letter_code
_entity_poly.pdbx_strand_id
1 'polypeptide(L)'
;MKDKLKYFIITLIVMGSVPILPVLEDNFYGFFAFINFYGLSSFVLPLLISLPLIYKNKSFYFFYVFLIPVLYNNFFIIYFFKVVDYSFTSIIFFVLGLVLSLYLLKVNKKKLPKRS
;
A
#
# COMPACT_ATOMS: atom_id res chain seq x y z
N MET A 1 18.34 -6.47 -10.56
CA MET A 1 17.14 -6.73 -9.72
C MET A 1 16.62 -5.49 -8.97
N LYS A 2 17.47 -4.52 -8.61
CA LYS A 2 17.06 -3.33 -7.83
C LYS A 2 16.01 -2.47 -8.53
N ASP A 3 16.17 -2.22 -9.83
CA ASP A 3 15.20 -1.45 -10.61
C ASP A 3 13.92 -2.25 -10.84
N LYS A 4 14.03 -3.56 -11.09
CA LYS A 4 12.87 -4.46 -11.21
C LYS A 4 12.00 -4.45 -9.94
N LEU A 5 12.61 -4.53 -8.74
CA LEU A 5 11.89 -4.46 -7.47
C LEU A 5 11.27 -3.07 -7.24
N LYS A 6 11.98 -2.01 -7.60
CA LYS A 6 11.46 -0.63 -7.55
C LYS A 6 10.22 -0.47 -8.44
N TYR A 7 10.30 -0.89 -9.70
CA TYR A 7 9.16 -0.83 -10.61
C TYR A 7 8.00 -1.68 -10.12
N PHE A 8 8.28 -2.88 -9.59
CA PHE A 8 7.25 -3.72 -8.98
C PHE A 8 6.52 -3.03 -7.82
N ILE A 9 7.24 -2.38 -6.91
CA ILE A 9 6.63 -1.62 -5.81
C ILE A 9 5.80 -0.44 -6.34
N ILE A 10 6.30 0.28 -7.36
CA ILE A 10 5.54 1.36 -7.99
C ILE A 10 4.25 0.82 -8.64
N THR A 11 4.32 -0.29 -9.36
CA THR A 11 3.13 -0.92 -9.97
C THR A 11 2.12 -1.32 -8.91
N LEU A 12 2.56 -1.91 -7.79
CA LEU A 12 1.69 -2.22 -6.66
C LEU A 12 1.03 -0.96 -6.09
N ILE A 13 1.78 0.12 -5.94
CA ILE A 13 1.23 1.40 -5.46
C ILE A 13 0.14 1.91 -6.40
N VAL A 14 0.39 1.90 -7.71
CA VAL A 14 -0.58 2.36 -8.72
C VAL A 14 -1.83 1.49 -8.69
N MET A 15 -1.70 0.16 -8.61
CA MET A 15 -2.86 -0.74 -8.52
C MET A 15 -3.65 -0.53 -7.23
N GLY A 16 -2.97 -0.42 -6.09
CA GLY A 16 -3.58 -0.20 -4.78
C GLY A 16 -4.13 1.21 -4.56
N SER A 17 -3.93 2.13 -5.50
CA SER A 17 -4.41 3.51 -5.43
C SER A 17 -5.51 3.83 -6.42
N VAL A 18 -6.02 2.81 -7.14
CA VAL A 18 -7.24 2.98 -7.93
C VAL A 18 -8.38 3.27 -6.95
N PRO A 19 -9.01 4.46 -7.00
CA PRO A 19 -10.18 4.73 -6.20
C PRO A 19 -11.32 3.89 -6.75
N ILE A 20 -11.95 3.10 -5.90
CA ILE A 20 -13.04 2.25 -6.31
C ILE A 20 -14.31 2.72 -5.62
N LEU A 21 -15.43 2.62 -6.31
CA LEU A 21 -16.74 2.87 -5.71
C LEU A 21 -17.20 1.59 -5.00
N PRO A 22 -17.87 1.70 -3.85
CA PRO A 22 -18.53 0.57 -3.20
C PRO A 22 -19.65 0.05 -4.10
N VAL A 23 -19.34 -0.93 -4.94
CA VAL A 23 -20.34 -1.58 -5.78
C VAL A 23 -20.72 -2.90 -5.10
N LEU A 24 -21.97 -3.00 -4.70
CA LEU A 24 -22.59 -4.18 -4.08
C LEU A 24 -22.88 -5.30 -5.10
N GLU A 25 -22.19 -5.32 -6.24
CA GLU A 25 -22.54 -6.20 -7.36
C GLU A 25 -21.73 -7.49 -7.32
N ASP A 26 -22.42 -8.63 -7.44
CA ASP A 26 -21.86 -9.97 -7.62
C ASP A 26 -21.24 -10.16 -9.02
N ASN A 27 -20.44 -9.19 -9.48
CA ASN A 27 -19.77 -9.22 -10.76
C ASN A 27 -18.25 -9.17 -10.61
N PHE A 28 -17.53 -9.42 -11.71
CA PHE A 28 -16.07 -9.41 -11.72
C PHE A 28 -15.48 -8.10 -11.21
N TYR A 29 -16.16 -6.97 -11.43
CA TYR A 29 -15.73 -5.67 -10.93
C TYR A 29 -15.82 -5.60 -9.39
N GLY A 30 -16.91 -6.08 -8.79
CA GLY A 30 -17.06 -6.19 -7.34
C GLY A 30 -15.97 -7.03 -6.67
N PHE A 31 -15.52 -8.12 -7.32
CA PHE A 31 -14.40 -8.93 -6.83
C PHE A 31 -13.07 -8.16 -6.80
N PHE A 32 -12.74 -7.44 -7.88
CA PHE A 32 -11.53 -6.60 -7.91
C PHE A 32 -11.62 -5.42 -6.96
N ALA A 33 -12.80 -4.82 -6.82
CA ALA A 33 -13.10 -3.80 -5.82
C ALA A 33 -12.80 -4.31 -4.41
N PHE A 34 -13.32 -5.49 -4.08
CA PHE A 34 -13.10 -6.15 -2.80
C PHE A 34 -11.61 -6.38 -2.52
N ILE A 35 -10.87 -7.03 -3.42
CA ILE A 35 -9.43 -7.27 -3.23
C ILE A 35 -8.66 -5.97 -3.04
N ASN A 36 -9.03 -4.93 -3.78
CA ASN A 36 -8.30 -3.67 -3.70
C ASN A 36 -8.58 -2.93 -2.40
N PHE A 37 -9.86 -2.82 -1.99
CA PHE A 37 -10.23 -2.24 -0.71
C PHE A 37 -9.59 -2.99 0.44
N TYR A 38 -9.88 -4.29 0.60
CA TYR A 38 -9.49 -5.02 1.81
C TYR A 38 -8.07 -5.56 1.82
N GLY A 39 -7.38 -5.57 0.66
CA GLY A 39 -6.03 -6.12 0.55
C GLY A 39 -5.01 -5.06 0.11
N LEU A 40 -5.05 -4.71 -1.18
CA LEU A 40 -3.98 -3.93 -1.82
C LEU A 40 -3.87 -2.51 -1.27
N SER A 41 -4.97 -1.79 -1.09
CA SER A 41 -4.96 -0.41 -0.59
C SER A 41 -4.37 -0.32 0.82
N SER A 42 -4.74 -1.22 1.72
CA SER A 42 -4.19 -1.27 3.08
C SER A 42 -2.73 -1.71 3.12
N PHE A 43 -2.34 -2.66 2.25
CA PHE A 43 -0.94 -3.11 2.11
C PHE A 43 -0.01 -2.01 1.57
N VAL A 44 -0.49 -1.25 0.58
CA VAL A 44 0.28 -0.22 -0.10
C VAL A 44 0.48 1.02 0.77
N LEU A 45 -0.46 1.35 1.67
CA LEU A 45 -0.40 2.54 2.51
C LEU A 45 0.96 2.70 3.27
N PRO A 46 1.43 1.74 4.07
CA PRO A 46 2.71 1.86 4.76
C PRO A 46 3.92 1.88 3.80
N LEU A 47 3.83 1.19 2.66
CA LEU A 47 4.87 1.20 1.62
C LEU A 47 4.98 2.57 0.96
N LEU A 48 3.85 3.20 0.66
CA LEU A 48 3.78 4.52 0.05
C LEU A 48 4.38 5.57 0.99
N ILE A 49 3.99 5.55 2.27
CA ILE A 49 4.53 6.47 3.29
C ILE A 49 6.06 6.31 3.42
N SER A 50 6.54 5.07 3.47
CA SER A 50 7.96 4.77 3.68
C SER A 50 8.83 4.86 2.42
N LEU A 51 8.23 5.04 1.23
CA LEU A 51 8.94 5.02 -0.06
C LEU A 51 10.13 5.99 -0.14
N PRO A 52 10.02 7.28 0.25
CA PRO A 52 11.14 8.21 0.20
C PRO A 52 12.27 7.80 1.15
N LEU A 53 11.93 7.21 2.29
CA LEU A 53 12.88 6.73 3.30
C LEU A 53 13.59 5.44 2.84
N ILE A 54 12.86 4.51 2.22
CA ILE A 54 13.40 3.27 1.67
C ILE A 54 14.47 3.60 0.64
N TYR A 55 14.17 4.46 -0.32
CA TYR A 55 15.08 4.76 -1.43
C TYR A 55 16.01 5.95 -1.21
N LYS A 56 15.84 6.70 -0.10
CA LYS A 56 16.58 7.94 0.23
C LYS A 56 16.57 8.95 -0.92
N ASN A 57 15.46 9.05 -1.64
CA ASN A 57 15.34 9.94 -2.78
C ASN A 57 14.04 10.75 -2.67
N LYS A 58 14.19 12.08 -2.67
CA LYS A 58 13.08 13.03 -2.49
C LYS A 58 12.09 13.00 -3.66
N SER A 59 12.49 12.59 -4.87
CA SER A 59 11.57 12.48 -6.00
C SER A 59 10.41 11.51 -5.74
N PHE A 60 10.58 10.55 -4.82
CA PHE A 60 9.50 9.63 -4.45
C PHE A 60 8.36 10.30 -3.67
N TYR A 61 8.55 11.50 -3.11
CA TYR A 61 7.44 12.27 -2.53
C TYR A 61 6.36 12.61 -3.57
N PHE A 62 6.71 12.62 -4.87
CA PHE A 62 5.73 12.77 -5.95
C PHE A 62 4.61 11.72 -5.87
N PHE A 63 4.93 10.48 -5.46
CA PHE A 63 3.94 9.42 -5.34
C PHE A 63 2.91 9.67 -4.23
N TYR A 64 3.11 10.66 -3.35
CA TYR A 64 2.11 11.00 -2.33
C TYR A 64 0.81 11.56 -2.93
N VAL A 65 0.78 11.90 -4.23
CA VAL A 65 -0.50 12.12 -4.93
C VAL A 65 -1.44 10.91 -4.82
N PHE A 66 -0.89 9.69 -4.80
CA PHE A 66 -1.64 8.46 -4.60
C PHE A 66 -2.08 8.23 -3.15
N LEU A 67 -1.60 9.04 -2.21
CA LEU A 67 -2.02 8.95 -0.81
C LEU A 67 -3.50 9.30 -0.67
N ILE A 68 -4.01 10.24 -1.49
CA ILE A 68 -5.41 10.66 -1.47
C ILE A 68 -6.35 9.48 -1.75
N PRO A 69 -6.27 8.77 -2.89
CA PRO A 69 -7.15 7.64 -3.17
C PRO A 69 -6.90 6.45 -2.23
N VAL A 70 -5.65 6.20 -1.80
CA VAL A 70 -5.36 5.12 -0.84
C VAL A 70 -6.00 5.40 0.52
N LEU A 71 -5.93 6.64 1.02
CA LEU A 71 -6.60 7.03 2.25
C LEU A 71 -8.11 7.00 2.10
N TYR A 72 -8.65 7.42 0.96
CA TYR A 72 -10.08 7.29 0.66
C TYR A 72 -10.52 5.82 0.77
N ASN A 73 -9.82 4.90 0.12
CA ASN A 73 -10.13 3.47 0.17
C ASN A 73 -10.06 2.93 1.61
N ASN A 74 -9.02 3.28 2.37
CA ASN A 74 -8.87 2.81 3.75
C ASN A 74 -9.89 3.44 4.72
N PHE A 75 -10.22 4.73 4.54
CA PHE A 75 -11.27 5.40 5.32
C PHE A 75 -12.63 4.78 5.04
N PHE A 76 -12.92 4.46 3.78
CA PHE A 76 -14.15 3.84 3.36
C PHE A 76 -14.37 2.48 4.05
N ILE A 77 -13.31 1.67 4.17
CA ILE A 77 -13.33 0.41 4.94
C ILE A 77 -13.78 0.70 6.38
N ILE A 78 -13.18 1.68 7.06
CA ILE A 78 -13.50 2.00 8.46
C ILE A 78 -14.93 2.55 8.61
N TYR A 79 -15.37 3.40 7.67
CA TYR A 79 -16.64 4.12 7.76
C TYR A 79 -17.85 3.22 7.44
N PHE A 80 -17.76 2.38 6.41
CA PHE A 80 -18.88 1.52 5.99
C PHE A 80 -18.91 0.17 6.74
N PHE A 81 -17.77 -0.35 7.21
CA PHE A 81 -17.71 -1.68 7.83
C PHE A 81 -17.79 -1.65 9.35
N LYS A 82 -18.90 -1.10 9.84
CA LYS A 82 -19.44 -1.45 11.17
C LYS A 82 -19.90 -2.94 11.23
N VAL A 83 -19.74 -3.70 10.14
CA VAL A 83 -19.98 -5.14 9.98
C VAL A 83 -18.61 -5.85 9.91
N VAL A 84 -18.38 -6.79 10.82
CA VAL A 84 -17.08 -7.06 11.47
C VAL A 84 -16.11 -7.96 10.68
N ASP A 85 -16.52 -8.58 9.56
CA ASP A 85 -15.78 -9.74 9.05
C ASP A 85 -14.59 -9.41 8.13
N TYR A 86 -14.64 -8.32 7.35
CA TYR A 86 -13.62 -8.02 6.34
C TYR A 86 -12.60 -6.96 6.76
N SER A 87 -12.87 -6.22 7.83
CA SER A 87 -11.94 -5.22 8.38
C SER A 87 -10.66 -5.88 8.94
N PHE A 88 -10.76 -7.10 9.47
CA PHE A 88 -9.63 -7.88 9.93
C PHE A 88 -8.64 -8.21 8.80
N THR A 89 -9.15 -8.49 7.59
CA THR A 89 -8.32 -8.71 6.40
C THR A 89 -7.47 -7.48 6.09
N SER A 90 -8.06 -6.28 6.09
CA SER A 90 -7.35 -5.02 5.89
C SER A 90 -6.24 -4.78 6.91
N ILE A 91 -6.50 -5.12 8.18
CA ILE A 91 -5.50 -5.03 9.25
C ILE A 91 -4.32 -5.97 8.98
N ILE A 92 -4.57 -7.23 8.60
CA ILE A 92 -3.51 -8.18 8.25
C ILE A 92 -2.67 -7.63 7.10
N PHE A 93 -3.30 -7.17 6.03
CA PHE A 93 -2.58 -6.64 4.87
C PHE A 93 -1.80 -5.37 5.20
N PHE A 94 -2.33 -4.48 6.04
CA PHE A 94 -1.60 -3.34 6.55
C PHE A 94 -0.34 -3.75 7.32
N VAL A 95 -0.46 -4.72 8.24
CA VAL A 95 0.69 -5.25 9.00
C VAL A 95 1.73 -5.87 8.08
N LEU A 96 1.31 -6.64 7.07
CA LEU A 96 2.22 -7.21 6.07
C LEU A 96 2.95 -6.12 5.27
N GLY A 97 2.25 -5.07 4.85
CA GLY A 97 2.84 -3.92 4.16
C GLY A 97 3.86 -3.18 5.04
N LEU A 98 3.58 -3.06 6.34
CA LEU A 98 4.47 -2.46 7.32
C LEU A 98 5.73 -3.32 7.52
N VAL A 99 5.57 -4.64 7.69
CA VAL A 99 6.69 -5.58 7.81
C VAL A 99 7.59 -5.52 6.57
N LEU A 100 7.00 -5.49 5.37
CA LEU A 100 7.75 -5.35 4.13
C LEU A 100 8.48 -4.01 4.06
N SER A 101 7.83 -2.91 4.43
CA SER A 101 8.44 -1.58 4.49
C SER A 101 9.66 -1.55 5.41
N LEU A 102 9.54 -2.12 6.61
CA LEU A 102 10.63 -2.24 7.58
C LEU A 102 11.76 -3.12 7.06
N TYR A 103 11.44 -4.25 6.42
CA TYR A 103 12.42 -5.12 5.79
C TYR A 103 13.21 -4.37 4.72
N LEU A 104 12.55 -3.66 3.82
CA LEU A 104 13.17 -2.87 2.76
C LEU A 104 14.07 -1.76 3.35
N LEU A 105 13.60 -1.05 4.38
CA LEU A 105 14.40 -0.07 5.12
C LEU A 105 15.67 -0.69 5.71
N LYS A 106 15.56 -1.86 6.36
CA LYS A 106 16.69 -2.57 6.98
C LYS A 106 17.71 -3.04 5.94
N VAL A 107 17.24 -3.62 4.83
CA VAL A 107 18.11 -4.10 3.73
C VAL A 107 18.88 -2.95 3.10
N ASN A 108 18.23 -1.80 2.87
CA ASN A 108 18.92 -0.64 2.30
C ASN A 108 19.88 0.03 3.31
N LYS A 109 19.60 -0.01 4.62
CA LYS A 109 20.53 0.46 5.66
C LYS A 109 21.82 -0.39 5.73
N LYS A 110 21.72 -1.72 5.66
CA LYS A 110 22.89 -2.63 5.73
C LYS A 110 23.89 -2.48 4.58
N LYS A 111 23.45 -1.92 3.45
CA LYS A 111 24.29 -1.75 2.23
C LYS A 111 25.16 -0.50 2.23
N LEU A 112 24.99 0.40 3.21
CA LEU A 112 25.91 1.52 3.40
C LEU A 112 26.93 1.12 4.47
N PRO A 113 28.25 1.29 4.23
CA PRO A 113 29.20 1.23 5.32
C PRO A 113 28.75 2.25 6.38
N LYS A 114 28.76 1.84 7.66
CA LYS A 114 28.62 2.78 8.78
C LYS A 114 29.67 3.86 8.54
N ARG A 115 29.25 5.10 8.30
CA ARG A 115 30.17 6.23 8.40
C ARG A 115 30.59 6.29 9.86
N SER A 116 31.81 5.80 10.11
CA SER A 116 32.61 6.03 11.31
C SER A 116 32.90 7.52 11.44
#